data_AF-A0A6L5HEX4-F1
#
_entry.id   AF-A0A6L5HEX4-F1
#
_cell.length_a   1.000
_cell.length_b   1.000
_cell.length_c   1.000
_cell.angle_alpha   90.00
_cell.angle_beta   90.00
_cell.angle_gamma   90.00
#
_symmetry.space_group_name_H-M   'P 1'
#
loop_
_entity.id
_entity.type
_entity.pdbx_description
1 polymer ?
#
loop_
_entity_poly.entity_id
_entity_poly.type
_entity_poly.pdbx_seq_one_letter_code
_entity_poly.pdbx_strand_id
1 'polypeptide(L)'
;MRKGQQGIALLTVLLVMSLALLVTAGMLRSHRLALHSSAQQLHQLQLRQSAFAGEAWGRERLHTLLADPKLPVAAGQAWAQSRPEWLIDNGHIEVDIEDLAARFNVSALLTQGAVDEVLKQRWLRLQTQLDLPPIDASALQGLNLSDISQLRSVPGVDARWYTRMQPWIALLDKDATLNINTASVTLLATLEGVTPAMARRSVSERPLQGYASVEDFTFTPALIGLGLQATGLGTTSRWFRITTHVRVGQSRLRLESDMARDLKTGRWHLLQRRLLAPEHSEPS
;
A
#
# COMPACT_ATOMS: atom_id res chain seq x y z
N MET A 1 -8.01 -85.96 14.49
CA MET A 1 -8.53 -84.84 13.66
C MET A 1 -8.38 -83.47 14.36
N ARG A 2 -7.16 -83.00 14.71
CA ARG A 2 -6.98 -81.69 15.41
C ARG A 2 -5.81 -80.82 14.92
N LYS A 3 -5.07 -81.21 13.87
CA LYS A 3 -3.91 -80.43 13.36
C LYS A 3 -4.25 -79.43 12.22
N GLY A 4 -5.41 -79.52 11.58
CA GLY A 4 -5.80 -78.62 10.47
C GLY A 4 -6.51 -77.32 10.88
N GLN A 5 -7.15 -77.27 12.05
CA GLN A 5 -7.92 -76.11 12.51
C GLN A 5 -7.07 -75.03 13.19
N GLN A 6 -5.91 -75.39 13.76
CA GLN A 6 -4.99 -74.43 14.39
C GLN A 6 -4.28 -73.53 13.36
N GLY A 7 -4.02 -74.03 12.14
CA GLY A 7 -3.40 -73.24 11.06
C GLY A 7 -4.32 -72.17 10.47
N ILE A 8 -5.61 -72.50 10.29
CA ILE A 8 -6.62 -71.53 9.81
C ILE A 8 -6.89 -70.46 10.87
N ALA A 9 -6.97 -70.84 12.15
CA ALA A 9 -7.16 -69.90 13.25
C ALA A 9 -5.98 -68.92 13.39
N LEU A 10 -4.74 -69.37 13.18
CA LEU A 10 -3.57 -68.49 13.22
C LEU A 10 -3.55 -67.53 12.02
N LEU A 11 -3.89 -68.01 10.83
CA LEU A 11 -4.00 -67.18 9.62
C LEU A 11 -5.07 -66.10 9.75
N THR A 12 -6.24 -66.42 10.30
CA THR A 12 -7.31 -65.43 10.50
C THR A 12 -6.94 -64.41 11.56
N VAL A 13 -6.31 -64.82 12.66
CA VAL A 13 -5.82 -63.88 13.70
C VAL A 13 -4.74 -62.96 13.15
N LEU A 14 -3.77 -63.49 12.39
CA LEU A 14 -2.73 -62.67 11.75
C LEU A 14 -3.32 -61.70 10.73
N LEU A 15 -4.28 -62.15 9.92
CA LEU A 15 -4.96 -61.29 8.95
C LEU A 15 -5.72 -60.15 9.65
N VAL A 16 -6.51 -60.47 10.67
CA VAL A 16 -7.27 -59.47 11.44
C VAL A 16 -6.34 -58.50 12.15
N MET A 17 -5.26 -58.97 12.76
CA MET A 17 -4.25 -58.10 13.37
C MET A 17 -3.54 -57.22 12.34
N SER A 18 -3.16 -57.76 11.18
CA SER A 18 -2.54 -56.96 10.11
C SER A 18 -3.47 -55.89 9.56
N LEU A 19 -4.77 -56.20 9.44
CA LEU A 19 -5.79 -55.25 8.99
C LEU A 19 -6.00 -54.15 10.04
N ALA A 20 -6.09 -54.51 11.32
CA ALA A 20 -6.19 -53.55 12.41
C ALA A 20 -4.96 -52.63 12.48
N LEU A 21 -3.75 -53.16 12.27
CA LEU A 21 -2.51 -52.38 12.18
C LEU A 21 -2.50 -51.44 10.97
N LEU A 22 -3.00 -51.90 9.81
CA LEU A 22 -3.10 -51.08 8.61
C LEU A 22 -4.07 -49.90 8.80
N VAL A 23 -5.24 -50.16 9.38
CA VAL A 23 -6.26 -49.13 9.66
C VAL A 23 -5.75 -48.12 10.69
N THR A 24 -5.15 -48.59 11.79
CA THR A 24 -4.59 -47.71 12.83
C THR A 24 -3.43 -46.87 12.31
N ALA A 25 -2.53 -47.44 11.50
CA ALA A 25 -1.47 -46.68 10.84
C ALA A 25 -2.01 -45.62 9.87
N GLY A 26 -3.08 -45.94 9.14
CA GLY A 26 -3.80 -45.01 8.25
C GLY A 26 -4.43 -43.84 9.03
N MET A 27 -5.13 -44.14 10.13
CA MET A 27 -5.73 -43.14 11.04
C MET A 27 -4.68 -42.23 11.68
N LEU A 28 -3.55 -42.78 12.13
CA LEU A 28 -2.49 -41.98 12.74
C LEU A 28 -1.86 -41.02 11.72
N ARG A 29 -1.72 -41.46 10.46
CA ARG A 29 -1.20 -40.62 9.37
C ARG A 29 -2.18 -39.50 9.02
N SER A 30 -3.49 -39.78 8.94
CA SER A 30 -4.51 -38.75 8.67
C SER A 30 -4.64 -37.75 9.83
N HIS A 31 -4.59 -38.21 11.09
CA HIS A 31 -4.58 -37.33 12.26
C HIS A 31 -3.36 -36.40 12.30
N ARG A 32 -2.16 -36.92 11.99
CA ARG A 32 -0.95 -36.10 11.91
C ARG A 32 -1.06 -35.03 10.83
N LEU A 33 -1.58 -35.36 9.64
CA LEU A 33 -1.79 -34.39 8.56
C LEU A 33 -2.79 -33.29 8.96
N ALA A 34 -3.90 -33.67 9.60
CA ALA A 34 -4.91 -32.72 10.08
C ALA A 34 -4.38 -31.77 11.17
N LEU A 35 -3.51 -32.25 12.06
CA LEU A 35 -2.87 -31.41 13.08
C LEU A 35 -1.89 -30.39 12.47
N HIS A 36 -1.08 -30.81 11.49
CA HIS A 36 -0.14 -29.91 10.83
C HIS A 36 -0.87 -28.83 10.03
N SER A 37 -1.95 -29.19 9.31
CA SER A 37 -2.75 -28.21 8.56
C SER A 37 -3.48 -27.23 9.50
N SER A 38 -3.99 -27.71 10.64
CA SER A 38 -4.62 -26.85 11.66
C SER A 38 -3.62 -25.87 12.25
N ALA A 39 -2.40 -26.31 12.56
CA ALA A 39 -1.34 -25.45 13.05
C ALA A 39 -0.94 -24.37 12.02
N GLN A 40 -0.83 -24.76 10.74
CA GLN A 40 -0.56 -23.80 9.65
C GLN A 40 -1.70 -22.79 9.48
N GLN A 41 -2.96 -23.21 9.58
CA GLN A 41 -4.11 -22.31 9.50
C GLN A 41 -4.13 -21.32 10.66
N LEU A 42 -3.89 -21.78 11.90
CA LEU A 42 -3.79 -20.92 13.07
C LEU A 42 -2.65 -19.89 12.93
N HIS A 43 -1.50 -20.33 12.42
CA HIS A 43 -0.37 -19.45 12.16
C HIS A 43 -0.69 -18.36 11.13
N GLN A 44 -1.38 -18.70 10.04
CA GLN A 44 -1.83 -17.72 9.05
C GLN A 44 -2.86 -16.74 9.62
N LEU A 45 -3.75 -17.19 10.49
CA LEU A 45 -4.69 -16.32 11.19
C LEU A 45 -3.96 -15.36 12.14
N GLN A 46 -2.96 -15.84 12.88
CA GLN A 46 -2.14 -15.02 13.77
C GLN A 46 -1.42 -13.89 13.02
N LEU A 47 -0.82 -14.19 11.85
CA LEU A 47 -0.19 -13.17 11.00
C LEU A 47 -1.19 -12.10 10.55
N ARG A 48 -2.38 -12.51 10.10
CA ARG A 48 -3.43 -11.57 9.65
C ARG A 48 -3.96 -10.71 10.79
N GLN A 49 -4.20 -11.31 11.96
CA GLN A 49 -4.67 -10.57 13.13
C GLN A 49 -3.64 -9.54 13.58
N SER A 50 -2.35 -9.90 13.56
CA SER A 50 -1.24 -8.99 13.83
C SER A 50 -1.20 -7.83 12.82
N ALA A 51 -1.44 -8.13 11.54
CA ALA A 51 -1.48 -7.11 10.49
C ALA A 51 -2.64 -6.13 10.69
N PHE A 52 -3.83 -6.63 11.05
CA PHE A 52 -4.98 -5.78 11.37
C PHE A 52 -4.79 -4.97 12.66
N ALA A 53 -4.00 -5.46 13.61
CA ALA A 53 -3.63 -4.67 14.77
C ALA A 53 -2.78 -3.44 14.37
N GLY A 54 -1.83 -3.61 13.45
CA GLY A 54 -1.05 -2.50 12.90
C GLY A 54 -1.87 -1.51 12.07
N GLU A 55 -2.79 -2.01 11.25
CA GLU A 55 -3.78 -1.16 10.56
C GLU A 55 -4.62 -0.35 11.55
N ALA A 56 -5.15 -0.98 12.59
CA ALA A 56 -5.99 -0.34 13.59
C ALA A 56 -5.23 0.73 14.37
N TRP A 57 -3.97 0.46 14.73
CA TRP A 57 -3.11 1.46 15.35
C TRP A 57 -2.83 2.64 14.41
N GLY A 58 -2.49 2.38 13.14
CA GLY A 58 -2.22 3.44 12.16
C GLY A 58 -3.45 4.32 11.96
N ARG A 59 -4.65 3.73 11.95
CA ARG A 59 -5.91 4.47 11.87
C ARG A 59 -6.15 5.33 13.11
N GLU A 60 -5.89 4.81 14.30
CA GLU A 60 -6.03 5.59 15.55
C GLU A 60 -5.00 6.74 15.62
N ARG A 61 -3.78 6.48 15.12
CA ARG A 61 -2.72 7.49 14.99
C ARG A 61 -3.15 8.64 14.08
N LEU A 62 -3.70 8.33 12.90
CA LEU A 62 -4.27 9.32 11.98
C LEU A 62 -5.43 10.08 12.62
N HIS A 63 -6.34 9.37 13.31
CA HIS A 63 -7.47 9.97 14.01
C HIS A 63 -7.04 10.97 15.09
N THR A 64 -6.06 10.58 15.91
CA THR A 64 -5.57 11.39 17.04
C THR A 64 -4.76 12.60 16.56
N LEU A 65 -3.90 12.43 15.55
CA LEU A 65 -2.95 13.47 15.15
C LEU A 65 -3.43 14.39 14.04
N LEU A 66 -4.36 13.94 13.20
CA LEU A 66 -4.93 14.74 12.12
C LEU A 66 -6.39 15.07 12.43
N ALA A 67 -6.60 15.77 13.55
CA ALA A 67 -7.93 16.07 14.06
C ALA A 67 -8.67 17.14 13.23
N ASP A 68 -7.98 18.14 12.68
CA ASP A 68 -8.59 19.18 11.84
C ASP A 68 -8.26 18.94 10.35
N PRO A 69 -9.25 18.66 9.49
CA PRO A 69 -9.01 18.39 8.07
C PRO A 69 -8.59 19.63 7.28
N LYS A 70 -8.70 20.84 7.86
CA LYS A 70 -8.31 22.10 7.22
C LYS A 70 -6.84 22.44 7.44
N LEU A 71 -6.17 21.79 8.39
CA LEU A 71 -4.77 22.07 8.68
C LEU A 71 -3.86 21.39 7.64
N PRO A 72 -2.73 22.03 7.29
CA PRO A 72 -1.73 21.41 6.45
C PRO A 72 -1.28 20.05 6.98
N VAL A 73 -1.10 19.10 6.08
CA VAL A 73 -0.51 17.78 6.34
C VAL A 73 0.91 17.81 5.83
N ALA A 74 1.89 17.54 6.70
CA ALA A 74 3.31 17.63 6.34
C ALA A 74 4.12 16.43 6.82
N ALA A 75 5.20 16.13 6.09
CA ALA A 75 6.08 14.99 6.39
C ALA A 75 6.85 15.13 7.72
N GLY A 76 6.96 16.34 8.29
CA GLY A 76 7.58 16.57 9.60
C GLY A 76 6.58 16.58 10.76
N GLN A 77 5.33 16.15 10.55
CA GLN A 77 4.35 15.97 11.62
C GLN A 77 4.49 14.60 12.28
N ALA A 78 3.99 14.49 13.52
CA ALA A 78 4.10 13.29 14.33
C ALA A 78 3.45 12.03 13.72
N TRP A 79 2.53 12.16 12.76
CA TRP A 79 1.92 11.00 12.09
C TRP A 79 2.89 10.32 11.13
N ALA A 80 3.79 11.10 10.53
CA ALA A 80 4.83 10.64 9.61
C ALA A 80 6.13 10.28 10.35
N GLN A 81 6.25 10.71 11.60
CA GLN A 81 7.39 10.41 12.46
C GLN A 81 7.12 9.16 13.29
N SER A 82 8.14 8.30 13.38
CA SER A 82 8.17 7.05 14.12
C SER A 82 7.44 5.89 13.44
N ARG A 83 8.22 4.92 12.96
CA ARG A 83 7.76 3.57 12.62
C ARG A 83 7.77 2.75 13.90
N PRO A 84 6.63 2.52 14.56
CA PRO A 84 6.64 1.67 15.74
C PRO A 84 7.05 0.26 15.32
N GLU A 85 8.03 -0.29 16.01
CA GLU A 85 8.35 -1.71 15.96
C GLU A 85 7.83 -2.33 17.26
N TRP A 86 6.64 -2.92 17.24
CA TRP A 86 6.13 -3.63 18.43
C TRP A 86 6.67 -5.03 18.46
N LEU A 87 7.37 -5.37 19.54
CA LEU A 87 7.70 -6.74 19.87
C LEU A 87 6.41 -7.46 20.32
N ILE A 88 6.07 -8.54 19.62
CA ILE A 88 5.05 -9.51 20.02
C ILE A 88 5.76 -10.79 20.46
N ASP A 89 5.10 -11.64 21.24
CA ASP A 89 5.71 -12.83 21.89
C ASP A 89 6.68 -13.63 20.99
N ASN A 90 6.39 -13.74 19.68
CA ASN A 90 7.20 -14.49 18.71
C ASN A 90 7.54 -13.70 17.44
N GLY A 91 7.57 -12.36 17.48
CA GLY A 91 7.74 -11.55 16.27
C GLY A 91 7.79 -10.04 16.50
N HIS A 92 7.67 -9.28 15.42
CA HIS A 92 7.43 -7.84 15.48
C HIS A 92 6.47 -7.41 14.37
N ILE A 93 5.83 -6.28 14.64
CA ILE A 93 4.94 -5.56 13.74
C ILE A 93 5.56 -4.19 13.52
N GLU A 94 5.84 -3.86 12.26
CA GLU A 94 6.25 -2.53 11.81
C GLU A 94 5.09 -1.88 11.05
N VAL A 95 4.85 -0.60 11.30
CA VAL A 95 3.81 0.17 10.63
C VAL A 95 4.39 1.42 9.99
N ASP A 96 4.12 1.57 8.70
CA ASP A 96 4.42 2.74 7.89
C ASP A 96 3.13 3.46 7.50
N ILE A 97 3.16 4.79 7.53
CA ILE A 97 2.04 5.63 7.09
C ILE A 97 2.53 6.58 6.01
N GLU A 98 1.86 6.59 4.86
CA GLU A 98 2.17 7.44 3.71
C GLU A 98 0.95 8.29 3.34
N ASP A 99 1.19 9.54 2.96
CA ASP A 99 0.17 10.41 2.38
C ASP A 99 -0.02 10.10 0.89
N LEU A 100 -1.21 9.63 0.50
CA LEU A 100 -1.53 9.31 -0.89
C LEU A 100 -1.74 10.56 -1.76
N ALA A 101 -2.07 11.70 -1.15
CA ALA A 101 -2.16 12.98 -1.87
C ALA A 101 -0.77 13.52 -2.26
N ALA A 102 0.33 12.90 -1.80
CA ALA A 102 1.69 13.20 -2.26
C ALA A 102 1.97 12.71 -3.69
N ARG A 103 1.05 11.94 -4.28
CA ARG A 103 1.16 11.30 -5.60
C ARG A 103 0.31 12.04 -6.63
N PHE A 104 0.63 11.86 -7.91
CA PHE A 104 -0.18 12.40 -8.99
C PHE A 104 -1.56 11.72 -9.02
N ASN A 105 -2.62 12.50 -8.89
CA ASN A 105 -4.00 11.99 -8.91
C ASN A 105 -4.46 11.74 -10.36
N VAL A 106 -4.51 10.48 -10.77
CA VAL A 106 -4.92 10.07 -12.12
C VAL A 106 -6.38 10.43 -12.40
N SER A 107 -7.23 10.49 -11.38
CA SER A 107 -8.65 10.84 -11.51
C SER A 107 -8.87 12.22 -12.15
N ALA A 108 -7.89 13.12 -12.04
CA ALA A 108 -7.93 14.43 -12.68
C ALA A 108 -7.82 14.36 -14.21
N LEU A 109 -7.35 13.24 -14.77
CA LEU A 109 -7.25 12.98 -16.21
C LEU A 109 -8.44 12.19 -16.76
N LEU A 110 -9.26 11.58 -15.89
CA LEU A 110 -10.41 10.74 -16.26
C LEU A 110 -11.68 11.56 -16.56
N THR A 111 -11.58 12.88 -16.70
CA THR A 111 -12.73 13.75 -16.94
C THR A 111 -13.37 13.45 -18.30
N GLN A 112 -14.68 13.66 -18.40
CA GLN A 112 -15.39 13.61 -19.69
C GLN A 112 -15.22 14.89 -20.51
N GLY A 113 -14.86 15.99 -19.87
CA GLY A 113 -14.52 17.26 -20.51
C GLY A 113 -13.02 17.43 -20.72
N ALA A 114 -12.63 18.59 -21.27
CA ALA A 114 -11.24 18.94 -21.49
C ALA A 114 -10.43 18.88 -20.18
N VAL A 115 -9.37 18.09 -20.19
CA VAL A 115 -8.40 18.05 -19.09
C VAL A 115 -7.64 19.37 -19.05
N ASP A 116 -7.41 19.89 -17.85
CA ASP A 116 -6.62 21.09 -17.60
C ASP A 116 -5.20 20.95 -18.19
N GLU A 117 -4.76 21.98 -18.93
CA GLU A 117 -3.49 21.93 -19.65
C GLU A 117 -2.28 21.83 -18.71
N VAL A 118 -2.34 22.47 -17.54
CA VAL A 118 -1.29 22.36 -16.51
C VAL A 118 -1.12 20.90 -16.08
N LEU A 119 -2.23 20.19 -15.86
CA LEU A 119 -2.21 18.79 -15.43
C LEU A 119 -1.71 17.86 -16.54
N LYS A 120 -2.05 18.11 -17.81
CA LYS A 120 -1.48 17.35 -18.93
C LYS A 120 0.03 17.51 -19.03
N GLN A 121 0.53 18.73 -18.87
CA GLN A 121 1.97 18.99 -18.94
C GLN A 121 2.72 18.37 -17.76
N ARG A 122 2.14 18.38 -16.54
CA ARG A 122 2.69 17.69 -15.36
C ARG A 122 2.71 16.16 -15.56
N TRP A 123 1.65 15.60 -16.13
CA TRP A 123 1.56 14.18 -16.50
C TRP A 123 2.65 13.78 -17.50
N LEU A 124 2.87 14.59 -18.53
CA LEU A 124 3.94 14.36 -19.51
C LEU A 124 5.32 14.42 -18.84
N ARG A 125 5.59 15.45 -18.04
CA ARG A 125 6.88 15.60 -17.34
C ARG A 125 7.18 14.45 -16.38
N LEU A 126 6.16 13.93 -15.68
CA LEU A 126 6.32 12.73 -14.84
C LEU A 126 6.79 11.53 -15.66
N GLN A 127 6.15 11.28 -16.81
CA GLN A 127 6.53 10.17 -17.69
C GLN A 127 7.94 10.33 -18.25
N THR A 128 8.29 11.54 -18.69
CA THR A 128 9.64 11.86 -19.17
C THR A 128 10.69 11.62 -18.08
N GLN A 129 10.44 12.10 -16.86
CA GLN A 129 11.36 11.93 -15.74
C GLN A 129 11.54 10.45 -15.33
N LEU A 130 10.51 9.64 -15.55
CA LEU A 130 10.55 8.21 -15.32
C LEU A 130 11.04 7.43 -16.54
N ASP A 131 11.59 8.06 -17.59
CA ASP A 131 11.98 7.42 -18.85
C ASP A 131 10.92 6.42 -19.36
N LEU A 132 9.66 6.84 -19.34
CA LEU A 132 8.53 6.05 -19.81
C LEU A 132 8.06 6.52 -21.18
N PRO A 133 7.68 5.60 -22.09
CA PRO A 133 6.94 5.96 -23.29
C PRO A 133 5.70 6.80 -22.91
N PRO A 134 5.51 7.98 -23.52
CA PRO A 134 4.45 8.88 -23.13
C PRO A 134 3.09 8.34 -23.57
N ILE A 135 2.16 8.28 -22.61
CA ILE A 135 0.73 8.08 -22.78
C ILE A 135 0.07 9.45 -22.68
N ASP A 136 -0.59 9.84 -23.76
CA ASP A 136 -1.34 11.10 -23.81
C ASP A 136 -2.49 11.07 -22.79
N ALA A 137 -2.74 12.19 -22.11
CA ALA A 137 -3.84 12.30 -21.15
C ALA A 137 -5.22 12.03 -21.78
N SER A 138 -5.38 12.29 -23.09
CA SER A 138 -6.59 11.97 -23.85
C SER A 138 -6.91 10.48 -23.90
N ALA A 139 -5.91 9.60 -23.81
CA ALA A 139 -6.12 8.15 -23.74
C ALA A 139 -6.80 7.71 -22.43
N LEU A 140 -6.80 8.58 -21.41
CA LEU A 140 -7.40 8.32 -20.10
C LEU A 140 -8.79 8.97 -19.94
N GLN A 141 -9.15 9.90 -20.82
CA GLN A 141 -10.41 10.64 -20.70
C GLN A 141 -11.62 9.72 -20.84
N GLY A 142 -12.61 9.93 -19.97
CA GLY A 142 -13.85 9.15 -19.95
C GLY A 142 -13.72 7.70 -19.44
N LEU A 143 -12.51 7.23 -19.10
CA LEU A 143 -12.34 5.92 -18.47
C LEU A 143 -12.97 5.92 -17.07
N ASN A 144 -13.61 4.80 -16.72
CA ASN A 144 -14.14 4.57 -15.38
C ASN A 144 -13.28 3.53 -14.69
N LEU A 145 -12.37 3.99 -13.82
CA LEU A 145 -11.47 3.14 -13.07
C LEU A 145 -11.95 3.00 -11.63
N SER A 146 -12.07 1.77 -11.15
CA SER A 146 -12.34 1.46 -9.73
C SER A 146 -11.07 1.05 -8.97
N ASP A 147 -10.02 0.65 -9.70
CA ASP A 147 -8.72 0.29 -9.15
C ASP A 147 -7.63 0.79 -10.11
N ILE A 148 -6.55 1.35 -9.56
CA ILE A 148 -5.47 1.94 -10.36
C ILE A 148 -4.76 0.92 -11.26
N SER A 149 -4.80 -0.37 -10.92
CA SER A 149 -4.23 -1.46 -11.74
C SER A 149 -4.93 -1.65 -13.08
N GLN A 150 -6.16 -1.15 -13.23
CA GLN A 150 -6.90 -1.15 -14.49
C GLN A 150 -6.25 -0.25 -15.56
N LEU A 151 -5.31 0.62 -15.19
CA LEU A 151 -4.48 1.35 -16.16
C LEU A 151 -3.74 0.41 -17.12
N ARG A 152 -3.48 -0.84 -16.73
CA ARG A 152 -2.88 -1.88 -17.62
C ARG A 152 -3.75 -2.24 -18.83
N SER A 153 -5.03 -1.85 -18.84
CA SER A 153 -5.92 -2.01 -19.99
C SER A 153 -5.81 -0.86 -20.99
N VAL A 154 -5.11 0.23 -20.65
CA VAL A 154 -4.89 1.36 -21.55
C VAL A 154 -3.81 1.00 -22.57
N PRO A 155 -4.05 1.22 -23.88
CA PRO A 155 -3.04 0.99 -24.91
C PRO A 155 -1.72 1.71 -24.59
N GLY A 156 -0.61 0.97 -24.63
CA GLY A 156 0.73 1.49 -24.29
C GLY A 156 1.14 1.33 -22.82
N VAL A 157 0.21 0.96 -21.92
CA VAL A 157 0.52 0.69 -20.51
C VAL A 157 0.83 -0.79 -20.32
N ASP A 158 2.09 -1.17 -20.54
CA ASP A 158 2.56 -2.52 -20.25
C ASP A 158 2.92 -2.74 -18.77
N ALA A 159 3.31 -3.97 -18.40
CA ALA A 159 3.68 -4.30 -17.03
C ALA A 159 4.91 -3.52 -16.52
N ARG A 160 5.87 -3.21 -17.40
CA ARG A 160 7.09 -2.47 -17.04
C ARG A 160 6.76 -1.00 -16.82
N TRP A 161 5.98 -0.40 -17.71
CA TRP A 161 5.46 0.95 -17.58
C TRP A 161 4.70 1.10 -16.27
N TYR A 162 3.74 0.19 -16.02
CA TYR A 162 2.91 0.23 -14.82
C TYR A 162 3.75 0.10 -13.55
N THR A 163 4.71 -0.83 -13.51
CA THR A 163 5.56 -1.03 -12.33
C THR A 163 6.39 0.20 -12.00
N ARG A 164 6.88 0.93 -13.01
CA ARG A 164 7.65 2.17 -12.81
C ARG A 164 6.78 3.36 -12.43
N MET A 165 5.56 3.44 -12.98
CA MET A 165 4.63 4.55 -12.72
C MET A 165 3.91 4.42 -11.37
N GLN A 166 3.50 3.20 -10.99
CA GLN A 166 2.61 2.93 -9.85
C GLN A 166 3.00 3.56 -8.51
N PRO A 167 4.29 3.73 -8.15
CA PRO A 167 4.67 4.43 -6.92
C PRO A 167 4.34 5.92 -6.90
N TRP A 168 4.18 6.55 -8.07
CA TRP A 168 4.06 8.00 -8.24
C TRP A 168 2.63 8.47 -8.48
N ILE A 169 1.69 7.54 -8.65
CA ILE A 169 0.31 7.81 -8.99
C ILE A 169 -0.65 7.27 -7.92
N ALA A 170 -1.81 7.92 -7.81
CA ALA A 170 -2.93 7.49 -6.99
C ALA A 170 -4.24 7.66 -7.76
N LEU A 171 -5.26 6.89 -7.37
CA LEU A 171 -6.64 7.01 -7.84
C LEU A 171 -7.46 7.50 -6.66
N LEU A 172 -7.61 8.83 -6.55
CA LEU A 172 -8.32 9.50 -5.45
C LEU A 172 -9.58 10.18 -5.98
N ASP A 173 -10.30 10.90 -5.13
CA ASP A 173 -11.42 11.72 -5.62
C ASP A 173 -10.91 12.83 -6.56
N LYS A 174 -11.77 13.30 -7.47
CA LYS A 174 -11.37 14.26 -8.53
C LYS A 174 -10.92 15.62 -7.98
N ASP A 175 -11.40 15.99 -6.81
CA ASP A 175 -11.04 17.22 -6.10
C ASP A 175 -9.73 17.08 -5.29
N ALA A 176 -9.15 15.88 -5.20
CA ALA A 176 -7.88 15.68 -4.51
C ALA A 176 -6.75 16.41 -5.23
N THR A 177 -6.06 17.27 -4.48
CA THR A 177 -4.91 18.03 -4.93
C THR A 177 -3.60 17.37 -4.50
N LEU A 178 -2.52 17.65 -5.23
CA LEU A 178 -1.17 17.24 -4.88
C LEU A 178 -0.73 17.97 -3.61
N ASN A 179 -0.52 17.24 -2.52
CA ASN A 179 -0.03 17.81 -1.28
C ASN A 179 1.46 18.13 -1.39
N ILE A 180 1.78 19.42 -1.54
CA ILE A 180 3.15 19.92 -1.71
C ILE A 180 4.05 19.69 -0.49
N ASN A 181 3.45 19.50 0.69
CA ASN A 181 4.16 19.31 1.95
C ASN A 181 4.63 17.86 2.17
N THR A 182 4.12 16.93 1.38
CA THR A 182 4.48 15.50 1.40
C THR A 182 4.99 15.00 0.04
N ALA A 183 4.73 15.73 -1.04
CA ALA A 183 5.22 15.43 -2.38
C ALA A 183 6.74 15.17 -2.41
N SER A 184 7.14 14.16 -3.16
CA SER A 184 8.54 13.79 -3.34
C SER A 184 9.28 14.75 -4.28
N VAL A 185 10.60 14.65 -4.32
CA VAL A 185 11.44 15.34 -5.32
C VAL A 185 10.94 15.05 -6.74
N THR A 186 10.56 13.79 -7.02
CA THR A 186 10.07 13.39 -8.34
C THR A 186 8.80 14.16 -8.70
N LEU A 187 7.81 14.21 -7.80
CA LEU A 187 6.57 14.91 -8.09
C LEU A 187 6.76 16.43 -8.17
N LEU A 188 7.58 17.03 -7.30
CA LEU A 188 7.86 18.46 -7.37
C LEU A 188 8.61 18.87 -8.65
N ALA A 189 9.48 18.00 -9.19
CA ALA A 189 10.16 18.24 -10.47
C ALA A 189 9.21 18.19 -11.68
N THR A 190 7.96 17.74 -11.50
CA THR A 190 6.94 17.83 -12.54
C THR A 190 6.31 19.22 -12.63
N LEU A 191 6.55 20.13 -11.69
CA LEU A 191 5.97 21.47 -11.70
C LEU A 191 6.64 22.37 -12.75
N GLU A 192 5.95 23.43 -13.18
CA GLU A 192 6.40 24.30 -14.28
C GLU A 192 7.75 24.97 -13.95
N GLY A 193 8.75 24.76 -14.81
CA GLY A 193 10.08 25.34 -14.62
C GLY A 193 10.91 24.77 -13.47
N VAL A 194 10.38 23.80 -12.70
CA VAL A 194 11.08 23.23 -11.55
C VAL A 194 12.04 22.13 -12.00
N THR A 195 13.34 22.39 -11.88
CA THR A 195 14.36 21.37 -12.16
C THR A 195 14.48 20.36 -11.01
N PRO A 196 15.05 19.16 -11.25
CA PRO A 196 15.31 18.20 -10.17
C PRO A 196 16.19 18.77 -9.03
N ALA A 197 17.11 19.68 -9.34
CA ALA A 197 17.94 20.35 -8.33
C ALA A 197 17.11 21.30 -7.45
N MET A 198 16.20 22.05 -8.06
CA MET A 198 15.27 22.93 -7.35
C MET A 198 14.30 22.11 -6.49
N ALA A 199 13.74 21.02 -7.02
CA ALA A 199 12.88 20.11 -6.27
C ALA A 199 13.58 19.51 -5.05
N ARG A 200 14.84 19.07 -5.18
CA ARG A 200 15.65 18.60 -4.04
C ARG A 200 15.81 19.67 -2.98
N ARG A 201 16.12 20.90 -3.40
CA ARG A 201 16.25 22.05 -2.50
C ARG A 201 14.93 22.37 -1.79
N SER A 202 13.81 22.38 -2.53
CA SER A 202 12.47 22.60 -1.96
C SER A 202 12.08 21.54 -0.94
N VAL A 203 12.52 20.28 -1.10
CA VAL A 203 12.31 19.23 -0.10
C VAL A 203 13.24 19.42 1.11
N SER A 204 14.52 19.74 0.90
CA SER A 204 15.48 19.92 2.01
C SER A 204 15.20 21.16 2.86
N GLU A 205 14.70 22.23 2.25
CA GLU A 205 14.35 23.49 2.91
C GLU A 205 12.87 23.52 3.34
N ARG A 206 12.09 22.46 3.09
CA ARG A 206 10.68 22.39 3.46
C ARG A 206 10.54 22.57 4.98
N PRO A 207 9.67 23.49 5.45
CA PRO A 207 9.40 23.61 6.88
C PRO A 207 8.91 22.28 7.47
N LEU A 208 9.27 21.97 8.72
CA LEU A 208 8.85 20.73 9.38
C LEU A 208 7.32 20.56 9.40
N GLN A 209 6.59 21.66 9.65
CA GLN A 209 5.12 21.67 9.62
C GLN A 209 4.53 21.93 8.22
N GLY A 210 5.38 21.99 7.19
CA GLY A 210 4.99 22.33 5.83
C GLY A 210 4.69 23.82 5.63
N TYR A 211 4.39 24.17 4.39
CA TYR A 211 3.83 25.47 4.00
C TYR A 211 2.36 25.54 4.43
N ALA A 212 1.92 26.71 4.90
CA ALA A 212 0.53 26.93 5.33
C ALA A 212 -0.43 26.98 4.13
N SER A 213 0.04 27.56 3.03
CA SER A 213 -0.72 27.68 1.78
C SER A 213 0.12 27.28 0.56
N VAL A 214 -0.56 27.06 -0.58
CA VAL A 214 0.11 26.90 -1.88
C VAL A 214 0.87 28.16 -2.26
N GLU A 215 0.33 29.33 -1.89
CA GLU A 215 0.93 30.64 -2.12
C GLU A 215 2.32 30.74 -1.47
N ASP A 216 2.43 30.39 -0.18
CA ASP A 216 3.70 30.38 0.56
C ASP A 216 4.77 29.51 -0.11
N PHE A 217 4.36 28.37 -0.68
CA PHE A 217 5.26 27.50 -1.43
C PHE A 217 5.71 28.14 -2.75
N THR A 218 4.77 28.65 -3.55
CA THR A 218 5.07 29.26 -4.86
C THR A 218 5.89 30.54 -4.77
N PHE A 219 5.80 31.27 -3.65
CA PHE A 219 6.59 32.47 -3.37
C PHE A 219 7.91 32.19 -2.64
N THR A 220 8.35 30.94 -2.54
CA THR A 220 9.72 30.66 -2.09
C THR A 220 10.74 31.27 -3.07
N PRO A 221 11.88 31.83 -2.62
CA PRO A 221 12.83 32.52 -3.49
C PRO A 221 13.34 31.70 -4.68
N ALA A 222 13.41 30.37 -4.53
CA ALA A 222 13.82 29.47 -5.59
C ALA A 222 12.77 29.29 -6.70
N LEU A 223 11.49 29.58 -6.42
CA LEU A 223 10.38 29.27 -7.32
C LEU A 223 9.73 30.52 -7.95
N ILE A 224 9.98 31.71 -7.39
CA ILE A 224 9.51 32.97 -7.93
C ILE A 224 10.00 33.14 -9.38
N GLY A 225 9.09 33.59 -10.27
CA GLY A 225 9.40 33.87 -11.67
C GLY A 225 9.33 32.67 -12.60
N LEU A 226 9.11 31.44 -12.08
CA LEU A 226 8.94 30.25 -12.93
C LEU A 226 7.57 30.13 -13.61
N GLY A 227 6.60 30.97 -13.23
CA GLY A 227 5.24 30.89 -13.77
C GLY A 227 4.44 29.67 -13.27
N LEU A 228 4.79 29.16 -12.07
CA LEU A 228 4.09 28.06 -11.41
C LEU A 228 2.60 28.34 -11.25
N GLN A 229 1.79 27.36 -11.63
CA GLN A 229 0.34 27.44 -11.51
C GLN A 229 -0.14 26.70 -10.25
N ALA A 230 -1.01 27.32 -9.45
CA ALA A 230 -1.57 26.71 -8.25
C ALA A 230 -2.55 25.55 -8.55
N THR A 231 -3.00 25.42 -9.80
CA THR A 231 -3.95 24.39 -10.23
C THR A 231 -3.53 23.00 -9.77
N GLY A 232 -4.43 22.30 -9.08
CA GLY A 232 -4.20 20.94 -8.61
C GLY A 232 -3.18 20.80 -7.47
N LEU A 233 -2.72 21.90 -6.87
CA LEU A 233 -1.84 21.88 -5.69
C LEU A 233 -2.65 22.12 -4.42
N GLY A 234 -2.18 21.56 -3.31
CA GLY A 234 -2.77 21.74 -1.99
C GLY A 234 -1.74 21.52 -0.88
N THR A 235 -2.16 21.79 0.35
CA THR A 235 -1.36 21.59 1.56
C THR A 235 -1.96 20.57 2.52
N THR A 236 -3.19 20.11 2.25
CA THR A 236 -3.97 19.20 3.10
C THR A 236 -4.09 17.82 2.45
N SER A 237 -4.30 16.79 3.26
CA SER A 237 -4.66 15.46 2.75
C SER A 237 -5.72 14.79 3.63
N ARG A 238 -6.57 13.98 2.99
CA ARG A 238 -7.50 13.07 3.67
C ARG A 238 -7.28 11.61 3.28
N TRP A 239 -6.23 11.29 2.51
CA TRP A 239 -5.98 9.95 2.00
C TRP A 239 -4.62 9.45 2.43
N PHE A 240 -4.59 8.31 3.11
CA PHE A 240 -3.36 7.76 3.66
C PHE A 240 -3.29 6.27 3.43
N ARG A 241 -2.09 5.76 3.21
CA ARG A 241 -1.81 4.33 3.17
C ARG A 241 -1.15 3.92 4.46
N ILE A 242 -1.71 2.92 5.12
CA ILE A 242 -1.09 2.24 6.25
C ILE A 242 -0.52 0.93 5.75
N THR A 243 0.80 0.77 5.80
CA THR A 243 1.48 -0.47 5.46
C THR A 243 1.91 -1.15 6.75
N THR A 244 1.47 -2.39 6.96
CA THR A 244 1.86 -3.19 8.12
C THR A 244 2.72 -4.35 7.67
N HIS A 245 3.92 -4.45 8.25
CA HIS A 245 4.85 -5.55 8.06
C HIS A 245 4.84 -6.40 9.33
N VAL A 246 4.46 -7.67 9.18
CA VAL A 246 4.44 -8.63 10.29
C VAL A 246 5.48 -9.70 10.01
N ARG A 247 6.35 -9.97 10.98
CA ARG A 247 7.26 -11.12 10.93
C ARG A 247 7.14 -11.93 12.22
N VAL A 248 6.75 -13.20 12.07
CA VAL A 248 6.63 -14.20 13.16
C VAL A 248 7.44 -15.42 12.78
N GLY A 249 8.53 -15.70 13.52
CA GLY A 249 9.52 -16.68 13.11
C GLY A 249 10.07 -16.41 11.70
N GLN A 250 9.85 -17.35 10.77
CA GLN A 250 10.23 -17.22 9.36
C GLN A 250 9.12 -16.68 8.46
N SER A 251 7.88 -16.59 8.96
CA SER A 251 6.76 -16.10 8.14
C SER A 251 6.68 -14.59 8.15
N ARG A 252 6.39 -14.04 6.99
CA ARG A 252 6.23 -12.60 6.77
C ARG A 252 4.89 -12.33 6.11
N LEU A 253 4.26 -11.22 6.46
CA LEU A 253 3.04 -10.72 5.82
C LEU A 253 3.15 -9.20 5.68
N ARG A 254 2.85 -8.69 4.48
CA ARG A 254 2.71 -7.25 4.22
C ARG A 254 1.27 -6.94 3.85
N LEU A 255 0.66 -6.02 4.59
CA LEU A 255 -0.70 -5.53 4.36
C LEU A 255 -0.65 -4.03 4.06
N GLU A 256 -1.13 -3.62 2.89
CA GLU A 256 -1.41 -2.21 2.61
C GLU A 256 -2.91 -1.94 2.78
N SER A 257 -3.24 -0.89 3.52
CA SER A 257 -4.60 -0.43 3.74
C SER A 257 -4.73 1.04 3.41
N ASP A 258 -5.48 1.34 2.36
CA ASP A 258 -5.74 2.71 1.92
C ASP A 258 -6.95 3.24 2.68
N MET A 259 -6.79 4.39 3.32
CA MET A 259 -7.75 5.03 4.20
C MET A 259 -8.15 6.40 3.65
N ALA A 260 -9.42 6.77 3.81
CA ALA A 260 -9.91 8.11 3.54
C ALA A 260 -10.65 8.66 4.75
N ARG A 261 -10.45 9.94 5.05
CA ARG A 261 -11.23 10.65 6.08
C ARG A 261 -12.53 11.17 5.49
N ASP A 262 -13.65 10.76 6.05
CA ASP A 262 -14.95 11.36 5.75
C ASP A 262 -15.01 12.76 6.38
N LEU A 263 -15.23 13.78 5.55
CA LEU A 263 -15.22 15.18 6.00
C LEU A 263 -16.45 15.58 6.84
N LYS A 264 -17.56 14.82 6.76
CA LYS A 264 -18.79 15.11 7.50
C LYS A 264 -18.73 14.55 8.92
N THR A 265 -18.20 13.34 9.05
CA THR A 265 -18.15 12.59 10.31
C THR A 265 -16.79 12.67 10.99
N GLY A 266 -15.74 13.05 10.25
CA GLY A 266 -14.36 13.06 10.71
C GLY A 266 -13.73 11.66 10.80
N ARG A 267 -14.47 10.59 10.49
CA ARG A 267 -14.03 9.19 10.63
C ARG A 267 -13.14 8.75 9.49
N TRP A 268 -12.19 7.88 9.80
CA TRP A 268 -11.34 7.22 8.83
C TRP A 268 -11.98 5.93 8.34
N HIS A 269 -12.26 5.87 7.04
CA HIS A 269 -12.83 4.72 6.35
C HIS A 269 -11.77 3.99 5.54
N LEU A 270 -11.86 2.66 5.53
CA LEU A 270 -11.05 1.83 4.67
C LEU A 270 -11.60 1.89 3.24
N LEU A 271 -10.73 2.25 2.29
CA LEU A 271 -11.01 2.18 0.85
C LEU A 271 -10.66 0.80 0.29
N GLN A 272 -9.46 0.30 0.59
CA GLN A 272 -8.95 -0.94 0.03
C GLN A 272 -7.92 -1.61 0.94
N ARG A 273 -7.91 -2.94 0.97
CA ARG A 273 -6.84 -3.76 1.55
C ARG A 273 -6.16 -4.59 0.48
N ARG A 274 -4.84 -4.67 0.53
CA ARG A 274 -4.03 -5.52 -0.34
C ARG A 274 -3.00 -6.29 0.48
N LEU A 275 -3.09 -7.61 0.41
CA LEU A 275 -2.06 -8.50 0.91
C LEU A 275 -1.00 -8.64 -0.16
N LEU A 276 0.20 -8.17 0.13
CA LEU A 276 1.31 -8.15 -0.81
C LEU A 276 2.36 -9.19 -0.42
N ALA A 277 3.19 -9.56 -1.40
CA ALA A 277 4.40 -10.29 -1.11
C ALA A 277 5.27 -9.49 -0.12
N PRO A 278 5.92 -10.16 0.86
CA PRO A 278 6.88 -9.50 1.73
C PRO A 278 7.99 -8.84 0.90
N GLU A 279 8.47 -7.67 1.32
CA GLU A 279 9.68 -7.12 0.71
C GLU A 279 10.87 -8.04 1.00
N HIS A 280 11.70 -8.26 -0.03
CA HIS A 280 13.01 -8.88 0.13
C HIS A 280 13.95 -7.85 0.78
N SER A 281 13.83 -7.66 2.09
CA SER A 281 14.93 -7.09 2.86
C SER A 281 16.04 -8.14 2.92
N GLU A 282 17.14 -7.91 2.20
CA GLU A 282 18.41 -8.57 2.52
C GLU A 282 18.74 -8.28 3.99
N PRO A 283 19.22 -9.27 4.77
CA PRO A 283 19.71 -8.99 6.11
C PRO A 283 20.90 -8.03 6.00
N SER A 284 20.82 -6.94 6.75
CA SER A 284 21.91 -5.97 6.93
C SER A 284 23.18 -6.60 7.51
#